data_AF-A1SIZ5-F1
#
_entry.id   AF-A1SIZ5-F1
#
_cell.length_a   1.000
_cell.length_b   1.000
_cell.length_c   1.000
_cell.angle_alpha   90.00
_cell.angle_beta   90.00
_cell.angle_gamma   90.00
#
_symmetry.space_group_name_H-M   'P 1'
#
loop_
_entity.id
_entity.type
_entity.pdbx_description
1 polymer ?
#
loop_
_entity_poly.entity_id
_entity_poly.type
_entity_poly.pdbx_seq_one_letter_code
_entity_poly.pdbx_strand_id
1 'polypeptide(L)'
;MPQIAAYVDAILHLGYPAGRVLFELPGAALQLDLAILDDTGRVVVLGEAKRDTAMLATLRANVENRYSATAPDMSAAKDEVRQLAWRLWTVAPDYTWLIGPNHRLAFETRPSPLRLQLTSGGRLPPAANLGLDGQPPVAMMPPPKLRRP
;
A
#
# COMPACT_ATOMS: atom_id res chain seq x y z
N MET A 1 12.20 10.05 7.84
CA MET A 1 10.93 9.85 7.11
C MET A 1 10.75 8.36 6.86
N PRO A 2 9.77 7.69 7.50
CA PRO A 2 9.58 6.24 7.37
C PRO A 2 9.39 5.75 5.92
N GLN A 3 8.71 6.55 5.09
CA GLN A 3 8.46 6.22 3.69
C GLN A 3 9.74 6.14 2.82
N ILE A 4 10.72 7.02 3.03
CA ILE A 4 12.01 6.96 2.30
C ILE A 4 12.78 5.71 2.70
N ALA A 5 12.78 5.37 3.99
CA ALA A 5 13.45 4.17 4.46
C ALA A 5 12.80 2.90 3.88
N ALA A 6 11.48 2.88 3.74
CA ALA A 6 10.76 1.78 3.08
C ALA A 6 11.02 1.71 1.57
N TYR A 7 11.12 2.86 0.88
CA TYR A 7 11.52 2.92 -0.53
C TYR A 7 12.90 2.29 -0.75
N VAL A 8 13.88 2.67 0.06
CA VAL A 8 15.24 2.11 0.00
C VAL A 8 15.23 0.61 0.31
N ASP A 9 14.46 0.19 1.32
CA ASP A 9 14.34 -1.22 1.71
C ASP A 9 13.72 -2.08 0.60
N ALA A 10 12.70 -1.57 -0.08
CA ALA A 10 12.07 -2.23 -1.22
C ALA A 10 13.07 -2.49 -2.35
N ILE A 11 13.94 -1.54 -2.65
CA ILE A 11 14.90 -1.65 -3.74
C ILE A 11 16.10 -2.52 -3.34
N LEU A 12 16.75 -2.18 -2.23
CA LEU A 12 18.04 -2.78 -1.88
C LEU A 12 17.93 -4.17 -1.25
N HIS A 13 16.85 -4.44 -0.51
CA HIS A 13 16.73 -5.70 0.25
C HIS A 13 15.62 -6.60 -0.28
N LEU A 14 14.53 -6.04 -0.79
CA LEU A 14 13.43 -6.83 -1.37
C LEU A 14 13.58 -7.01 -2.89
N GLY A 15 14.51 -6.29 -3.53
CA GLY A 15 14.85 -6.47 -4.94
C GLY A 15 13.84 -5.90 -5.93
N TYR A 16 12.93 -5.01 -5.49
CA TYR A 16 12.02 -4.33 -6.42
C TYR A 16 12.79 -3.28 -7.22
N PRO A 17 12.76 -3.33 -8.57
CA PRO A 17 13.38 -2.29 -9.39
C PRO A 17 12.79 -0.91 -9.07
N ALA A 18 13.64 0.11 -9.03
CA ALA A 18 13.22 1.48 -8.70
C ALA A 18 12.06 2.00 -9.58
N GLY A 19 12.01 1.58 -10.85
CA GLY A 19 10.94 1.93 -11.78
C GLY A 19 9.55 1.36 -11.42
N ARG A 20 9.45 0.42 -10.47
CA ARG A 20 8.18 -0.14 -9.96
C ARG A 20 7.74 0.47 -8.65
N VAL A 21 8.65 1.11 -7.92
CA VAL A 21 8.39 1.63 -6.57
C VAL A 21 8.11 3.14 -6.67
N LEU A 22 6.88 3.52 -6.40
CA LEU A 22 6.45 4.91 -6.34
C LEU A 22 6.37 5.35 -4.89
N PHE A 23 6.88 6.54 -4.58
CA PHE A 23 6.78 7.15 -3.25
C PHE A 23 6.33 8.61 -3.40
N GLU A 24 5.59 9.12 -2.42
CA GLU A 24 5.02 10.48 -2.41
C GLU A 24 4.37 10.82 -3.75
N LEU A 25 3.10 10.40 -3.93
CA LEU A 25 2.33 10.65 -5.16
C LEU A 25 1.42 11.90 -5.02
N PRO A 26 1.94 13.15 -5.10
CA PRO A 26 1.11 14.34 -5.07
C PRO A 26 0.35 14.47 -6.39
N GLY A 27 -0.97 14.35 -6.35
CA GLY A 27 -1.86 14.63 -7.48
C GLY A 27 -2.58 13.44 -8.09
N ALA A 28 -2.27 12.21 -7.67
CA ALA A 28 -3.13 11.06 -7.94
C ALA A 28 -4.32 11.05 -6.96
N ALA A 29 -5.50 10.61 -7.43
CA ALA A 29 -6.74 10.55 -6.63
C ALA A 29 -6.63 9.68 -5.36
N LEU A 30 -5.58 8.87 -5.25
CA LEU A 30 -5.36 7.93 -4.15
C LEU A 30 -4.50 8.48 -3.00
N GLN A 31 -3.63 9.46 -3.22
CA GLN A 31 -2.68 9.98 -2.21
C GLN A 31 -1.98 8.86 -1.40
N LEU A 32 -1.27 7.97 -2.09
CA LEU A 32 -0.52 6.88 -1.43
C LEU A 32 0.85 7.38 -0.98
N ASP A 33 1.30 6.93 0.20
CA ASP A 33 2.65 7.21 0.69
C ASP A 33 3.69 6.42 -0.11
N LEU A 34 3.38 5.16 -0.43
CA LEU A 34 4.19 4.27 -1.25
C LEU A 34 3.30 3.29 -2.04
N ALA A 35 3.73 2.93 -3.25
CA ALA A 35 3.08 1.89 -4.05
C ALA A 35 4.13 1.07 -4.82
N ILE A 36 3.87 -0.23 -5.01
CA ILE A 36 4.65 -1.09 -5.91
C ILE A 36 3.72 -1.60 -7.01
N LEU A 37 4.14 -1.44 -8.27
CA LEU A 37 3.34 -1.77 -9.44
C LEU A 37 3.79 -3.06 -10.15
N ASP A 38 2.83 -3.80 -10.70
CA ASP A 38 3.10 -4.87 -11.67
C ASP A 38 3.29 -4.34 -13.10
N ASP A 39 3.51 -5.25 -14.04
CA ASP A 39 3.73 -4.96 -15.47
C ASP A 39 2.55 -4.26 -16.14
N THR A 40 1.36 -4.31 -15.54
CA THR A 40 0.13 -3.70 -16.07
C THR A 40 -0.12 -2.31 -15.50
N GLY A 41 0.67 -1.86 -14.52
CA GLY A 41 0.42 -0.61 -13.80
C GLY A 41 -0.55 -0.74 -12.63
N ARG A 42 -0.97 -1.97 -12.29
CA ARG A 42 -1.80 -2.24 -11.11
C ARG A 42 -0.92 -2.18 -9.86
N VAL A 43 -1.46 -1.61 -8.80
CA VAL A 43 -0.81 -1.56 -7.49
C VAL A 43 -0.90 -2.94 -6.84
N VAL A 44 0.24 -3.62 -6.73
CA VAL A 44 0.35 -4.91 -6.03
C VAL A 44 0.59 -4.69 -4.54
N VAL A 45 1.37 -3.67 -4.19
CA VAL A 45 1.63 -3.30 -2.79
C VAL A 45 1.19 -1.86 -2.54
N LEU A 46 0.33 -1.66 -1.55
CA LEU A 46 -0.01 -0.35 -1.03
C LEU A 46 0.74 -0.11 0.29
N GLY A 47 1.54 0.94 0.35
CA GLY A 47 2.25 1.36 1.55
C GLY A 47 1.58 2.56 2.23
N GLU A 48 1.34 2.44 3.53
CA GLU A 48 0.86 3.53 4.41
C GLU A 48 1.92 3.77 5.50
N ALA A 49 2.36 5.02 5.62
CA ALA A 49 3.43 5.42 6.52
C ALA A 49 2.92 6.32 7.64
N LYS A 50 3.28 6.00 8.88
CA LYS A 50 3.01 6.87 10.05
C LYS A 50 4.29 7.13 10.83
N ARG A 51 4.34 8.27 11.52
CA ARG A 51 5.47 8.63 12.40
C ARG A 51 5.46 7.87 13.71
N ASP A 52 4.30 7.34 14.11
CA ASP A 52 4.12 6.54 15.31
C ASP A 52 3.64 5.13 14.93
N THR A 53 4.39 4.12 15.39
CA THR A 53 4.08 2.71 15.15
C THR A 53 2.80 2.27 15.85
N ALA A 54 2.47 2.82 17.02
CA ALA A 54 1.23 2.48 17.72
C ALA A 54 0.00 2.87 16.88
N MET A 55 0.08 4.00 16.17
CA MET A 55 -0.98 4.43 15.26
C MET A 55 -1.24 3.44 14.12
N LEU A 56 -0.22 2.72 13.63
CA LEU A 56 -0.39 1.74 12.54
C LEU A 56 -1.21 0.53 13.00
N ALA A 57 -0.96 0.02 14.20
CA ALA A 57 -1.73 -1.08 14.78
C ALA A 57 -3.19 -0.67 14.99
N THR A 58 -3.42 0.51 15.57
CA THR A 58 -4.77 1.08 15.75
C THR A 58 -5.48 1.31 14.41
N LEU A 59 -4.77 1.85 13.42
CA LEU A 59 -5.29 2.10 12.08
C LEU A 59 -5.75 0.80 11.42
N ARG A 60 -4.92 -0.24 11.46
CA ARG A 60 -5.24 -1.58 10.94
C ARG A 60 -6.50 -2.14 11.58
N ALA A 61 -6.54 -2.19 12.91
CA ALA A 61 -7.67 -2.74 13.65
C ALA A 61 -8.97 -1.98 13.34
N ASN A 62 -8.90 -0.65 13.27
CA ASN A 62 -10.07 0.16 12.98
C ASN A 62 -10.58 0.00 11.55
N VAL A 63 -9.69 -0.21 10.56
CA VAL A 63 -10.09 -0.51 9.18
C VAL A 63 -10.87 -1.83 9.12
N GLU A 64 -10.33 -2.89 9.72
CA GLU A 64 -10.97 -4.21 9.72
C GLU A 64 -12.31 -4.19 10.50
N ASN A 65 -12.36 -3.49 11.63
CA ASN A 65 -13.55 -3.41 12.47
C ASN A 65 -14.68 -2.61 11.80
N ARG A 66 -14.37 -1.47 11.18
CA ARG A 66 -15.37 -0.53 10.66
C ARG A 66 -15.77 -0.78 9.21
N TYR A 67 -14.86 -1.32 8.40
CA TYR A 67 -14.98 -1.33 6.94
C TYR A 67 -14.75 -2.71 6.32
N SER A 68 -14.91 -3.79 7.10
CA SER A 68 -14.74 -5.15 6.59
C SER A 68 -15.78 -5.60 5.58
N ALA A 69 -17.04 -5.19 5.75
CA ALA A 69 -18.14 -5.66 4.90
C ALA A 69 -18.46 -4.70 3.75
N THR A 70 -18.10 -3.42 3.88
CA THR A 70 -18.56 -2.39 2.94
C THR A 70 -17.52 -1.29 2.79
N ALA A 71 -17.27 -0.90 1.54
CA ALA A 71 -16.41 0.23 1.21
C ALA A 71 -17.00 1.53 1.77
N PRO A 72 -16.19 2.39 2.42
CA PRO A 72 -16.66 3.71 2.83
C PRO A 72 -16.89 4.64 1.64
N ASP A 73 -17.81 5.60 1.81
CA ASP A 73 -17.91 6.76 0.95
C ASP A 73 -16.86 7.83 1.33
N MET A 74 -16.42 8.62 0.34
CA MET A 74 -15.41 9.67 0.51
C MET A 74 -16.01 11.06 0.73
N SER A 75 -17.26 11.14 1.19
CA SER A 75 -17.98 12.41 1.43
C SER A 75 -17.39 13.24 2.59
N ALA A 76 -16.71 12.59 3.55
CA ALA A 76 -16.07 13.24 4.69
C ALA A 76 -14.53 13.17 4.63
N ALA A 77 -13.88 14.34 4.57
CA ALA A 77 -12.47 14.45 4.18
C ALA A 77 -11.41 14.19 5.28
N LYS A 78 -11.77 13.90 6.54
CA LYS A 78 -10.82 13.97 7.69
C LYS A 78 -10.55 12.69 8.48
N ASP A 79 -11.04 11.53 8.04
CA ASP A 79 -10.85 10.26 8.77
C ASP A 79 -9.80 9.37 8.06
N GLU A 80 -8.60 9.25 8.64
CA GLU A 80 -7.51 8.42 8.08
C GLU A 80 -7.89 6.94 7.94
N VAL A 81 -8.68 6.41 8.88
CA VAL A 81 -9.16 5.01 8.83
C VAL A 81 -10.06 4.83 7.61
N ARG A 82 -10.98 5.78 7.40
CA ARG A 82 -11.87 5.80 6.24
C ARG A 82 -11.09 5.92 4.94
N GLN A 83 -10.10 6.82 4.88
CA GLN A 83 -9.28 7.03 3.68
C GLN A 83 -8.49 5.77 3.33
N LEU A 84 -7.83 5.13 4.30
CA LEU A 84 -7.12 3.88 4.05
C LEU A 84 -8.09 2.78 3.62
N ALA A 85 -9.22 2.60 4.31
CA ALA A 85 -10.22 1.62 3.91
C ALA A 85 -10.74 1.87 2.48
N TRP A 86 -11.05 3.11 2.12
CA TRP A 86 -11.45 3.46 0.75
C TRP A 86 -10.37 3.09 -0.27
N ARG A 87 -9.10 3.40 0.01
CA ARG A 87 -7.98 3.02 -0.87
C ARG A 87 -7.87 1.51 -1.02
N LEU A 88 -7.97 0.75 0.07
CA LEU A 88 -7.88 -0.71 0.03
C LEU A 88 -9.01 -1.33 -0.80
N TRP A 89 -10.24 -0.83 -0.65
CA TRP A 89 -11.37 -1.27 -1.47
C TRP A 89 -11.25 -0.86 -2.95
N THR A 90 -10.73 0.33 -3.21
CA THR A 90 -10.66 0.89 -4.58
C THR A 90 -9.49 0.33 -5.38
N VAL A 91 -8.34 0.19 -4.73
CA VAL A 91 -7.10 -0.28 -5.34
C VAL A 91 -7.06 -1.81 -5.35
N ALA A 92 -7.64 -2.45 -4.34
CA ALA A 92 -7.58 -3.90 -4.11
C ALA A 92 -6.14 -4.45 -4.29
N PRO A 93 -5.15 -3.91 -3.55
CA PRO A 93 -3.77 -4.38 -3.66
C PRO A 93 -3.68 -5.82 -3.16
N ASP A 94 -2.69 -6.59 -3.62
CA ASP A 94 -2.44 -7.95 -3.10
C ASP A 94 -1.85 -7.87 -1.67
N TYR A 95 -1.06 -6.83 -1.39
CA TYR A 95 -0.40 -6.60 -0.10
C TYR A 95 -0.58 -5.17 0.42
N THR A 96 -0.71 -5.05 1.73
CA THR A 96 -0.66 -3.78 2.47
C THR A 96 0.60 -3.76 3.32
N TRP A 97 1.38 -2.69 3.21
CA TRP A 97 2.61 -2.49 3.98
C TRP A 97 2.45 -1.31 4.93
N LEU A 98 2.45 -1.59 6.24
CA LEU A 98 2.34 -0.56 7.27
C LEU A 98 3.74 -0.19 7.78
N ILE A 99 4.12 1.06 7.58
CA ILE A 99 5.50 1.54 7.69
C ILE A 99 5.60 2.59 8.81
N GLY A 100 6.38 2.27 9.85
CA GLY A 100 6.70 3.17 10.96
C GLY A 100 8.21 3.19 11.25
N PRO A 101 8.67 4.01 12.20
CA PRO A 101 10.06 3.97 12.65
C PRO A 101 10.44 2.58 13.18
N ASN A 102 11.48 1.97 12.60
CA ASN A 102 11.97 0.62 12.93
C ASN A 102 10.90 -0.49 12.87
N HIS A 103 9.78 -0.24 12.19
CA HIS A 103 8.65 -1.16 12.15
C HIS A 103 8.06 -1.18 10.74
N ARG A 104 8.02 -2.36 10.13
CA ARG A 104 7.55 -2.54 8.75
C ARG A 104 6.84 -3.87 8.66
N LEU A 105 5.53 -3.88 8.91
CA LEU A 105 4.73 -5.09 8.84
C LEU A 105 3.94 -5.16 7.55
N ALA A 106 4.03 -6.30 6.88
CA ALA A 106 3.27 -6.57 5.67
C ALA A 106 2.10 -7.50 5.94
N PHE A 107 1.02 -7.27 5.20
CA PHE A 107 -0.22 -8.02 5.28
C PHE A 107 -0.66 -8.41 3.87
N GLU A 108 -1.16 -9.62 3.70
CA GLU A 108 -2.01 -9.97 2.56
C GLU A 108 -3.33 -9.23 2.70
N THR A 109 -3.74 -8.54 1.65
CA THR A 109 -5.01 -7.81 1.61
C THR A 109 -6.06 -8.70 0.97
N ARG A 110 -7.10 -9.03 1.73
CA ARG A 110 -8.29 -9.72 1.20
C ARG A 110 -9.40 -8.68 1.14
N PRO A 111 -10.01 -8.38 -0.01
CA PRO A 111 -10.96 -7.26 -0.11
C PRO A 111 -12.39 -7.61 0.34
N SER A 112 -12.81 -8.88 0.35
CA SER A 112 -14.18 -9.25 0.75
C SER A 112 -14.24 -10.58 1.53
N PRO A 113 -14.45 -10.55 2.86
CA PRO A 113 -14.45 -9.35 3.71
C PRO A 113 -13.06 -8.69 3.73
N LEU A 114 -13.00 -7.36 3.87
CA LEU A 114 -11.74 -6.64 4.01
C LEU A 114 -10.97 -7.14 5.25
N ARG A 115 -9.80 -7.74 5.01
CA ARG A 115 -8.88 -8.30 6.01
C ARG A 115 -7.44 -8.02 5.62
N LEU A 116 -6.62 -7.76 6.63
CA LEU A 116 -5.17 -7.59 6.54
C LEU A 116 -4.51 -8.72 7.32
N GLN A 117 -4.31 -9.85 6.63
CA GLN A 117 -3.71 -11.04 7.23
C GLN A 117 -2.19 -10.89 7.25
N LEU A 118 -1.55 -11.03 8.41
CA LEU A 118 -0.10 -10.88 8.52
C LEU A 118 0.59 -11.89 7.60
N THR A 119 1.53 -11.43 6.77
CA THR A 119 2.30 -12.33 5.89
C THR A 119 3.18 -13.28 6.72
N SER A 120 3.63 -14.37 6.09
CA SER A 120 4.61 -15.25 6.71
C SER A 120 5.88 -14.46 7.07
N GLY A 121 6.22 -14.40 8.36
CA GLY A 121 7.35 -13.63 8.87
C GLY A 121 7.12 -12.11 8.99
N GLY A 122 5.90 -11.62 8.72
CA GLY A 122 5.52 -10.20 8.85
C GLY A 122 6.23 -9.26 7.88
N ARG A 123 6.84 -9.79 6.81
CA ARG A 123 7.60 -9.03 5.81
C ARG A 123 6.93 -9.11 4.44
N LEU A 124 7.17 -8.10 3.61
CA LEU A 124 6.76 -8.18 2.21
C LEU A 124 7.52 -9.32 1.52
N PRO A 125 6.88 -10.05 0.59
CA PRO A 125 7.60 -10.96 -0.28
C PRO A 125 8.70 -10.22 -1.07
N PRO A 126 9.87 -10.85 -1.30
CA PRO A 126 10.84 -10.36 -2.27
C PRO A 126 10.23 -10.26 -3.67
N ALA A 127 10.73 -9.35 -4.50
CA ALA A 127 10.23 -9.10 -5.85
C ALA A 127 10.24 -10.36 -6.72
N ALA A 128 11.28 -11.18 -6.63
CA ALA A 128 11.39 -12.45 -7.36
C ALA A 128 10.25 -13.42 -7.04
N ASN A 129 9.76 -13.44 -5.79
CA ASN A 129 8.64 -14.32 -5.40
C ASN A 129 7.32 -13.88 -6.04
N LEU A 130 7.22 -12.62 -6.46
CA LEU A 130 6.05 -12.05 -7.13
C LEU A 130 6.25 -11.92 -8.66
N GLY A 131 7.41 -12.29 -9.19
CA GLY A 131 7.77 -12.06 -10.60
C GLY A 131 7.95 -10.58 -10.95
N LEU A 132 8.34 -9.75 -9.98
CA LEU A 132 8.46 -8.28 -10.10
C LEU A 132 9.91 -7.77 -10.04
N ASP A 133 10.90 -8.66 -10.11
CA ASP A 133 12.34 -8.36 -10.04
C ASP A 133 12.92 -7.84 -11.39
N GLY A 134 12.21 -8.03 -12.50
CA GLY A 134 12.56 -7.47 -13.80
C GLY A 134 12.17 -6.00 -13.95
N GLN A 135 12.89 -5.25 -14.81
CA GLN A 135 12.53 -3.87 -15.16
C GLN A 135 11.09 -3.80 -15.70
N PRO A 136 10.31 -2.77 -15.33
CA PRO A 136 8.96 -2.62 -15.87
C PRO A 136 9.03 -2.39 -17.40
N PRO A 137 8.06 -2.94 -18.16
CA PRO A 137 8.06 -2.88 -19.63
C PRO A 137 7.88 -1.46 -20.20
N VAL A 138 7.41 -0.50 -19.38
CA VAL A 138 7.29 0.92 -19.72
C VAL A 138 7.78 1.74 -18.53
N ALA A 139 8.31 2.95 -18.75
CA ALA A 139 8.53 3.90 -17.66
C ALA A 139 7.19 4.15 -16.95
N MET A 140 7.02 3.55 -15.78
CA MET A 140 5.76 3.56 -15.05
C MET A 140 5.47 4.99 -14.60
N MET A 141 4.57 5.67 -15.31
CA MET A 141 4.00 6.92 -14.86
C MET A 141 3.17 6.68 -13.60
N PRO A 142 3.01 7.67 -12.70
CA PRO A 142 2.12 7.54 -11.55
C PRO A 142 0.73 7.10 -12.02
N PRO A 143 0.04 6.20 -11.28
CA PRO A 143 -1.22 5.62 -11.72
C PRO A 143 -2.20 6.74 -12.12
N PRO A 144 -2.91 6.60 -13.25
CA PRO A 144 -3.82 7.62 -13.73
C PRO A 144 -4.84 7.97 -12.65
N LYS A 145 -5.22 9.25 -12.58
CA LYS A 145 -6.29 9.71 -11.68
C LYS A 145 -7.50 8.78 -11.85
N LEU A 146 -7.95 8.14 -10.77
CA LEU A 146 -9.22 7.43 -10.77
C LEU A 146 -10.28 8.42 -11.24
N ARG A 147 -10.95 8.11 -12.35
CA ARG A 147 -12.09 8.90 -12.81
C ARG A 147 -13.12 8.87 -11.68
N ARG A 148 -13.51 10.05 -11.20
CA ARG A 148 -14.65 10.18 -10.28
C ARG A 148 -15.87 9.56 -10.98
N PRO A 149 -16.71 8.78 -10.26
CA PRO A 149 -18.00 8.37 -10.80
C PRO A 149 -18.85 9.61 -11.17
#